data_AF-A0A9E4CDS7-F1
#
_entry.id   AF-A0A9E4CDS7-F1
#
_cell.length_a   1.000
_cell.length_b   1.000
_cell.length_c   1.000
_cell.angle_alpha   90.00
_cell.angle_beta   90.00
_cell.angle_gamma   90.00
#
_symmetry.space_group_name_H-M   'P 1'
#
loop_
_entity.id
_entity.type
_entity.pdbx_description
1 polymer ?
#
loop_
_entity_poly.entity_id
_entity_poly.type
_entity_poly.pdbx_seq_one_letter_code
_entity_poly.pdbx_strand_id
1 'polypeptide(L)'
;LRDVLGLTEHLESCQLFKAGLRYYFPAGDNSDITRRVELGGTIVPPIRSHQIDRGRFENMLWAQNQQDQIECWDNCSVRTIDLQESRHTITVERGDTLETIGARWVVDAAGRAGVLKRQLGLAEAVDHQAGAVWFRINDKIDIGQWSTDSDWRGRVPEGIRWLGTNHLMDRGYWVWLIPLAGDVTSVGIVADSKIHPHSGMNRFDRALNWLQQHEPQCAAAVAERQHLLQDFRVLKQYPHGCRRVFSSQRWCITGEAGVFSDPFYSPGTDFIGMSNSLVTDLIVRDVRGEPIEMRAEFYNQSYLSTFKSFLATYTNQYALMGNADVMVAKVVWDWACYWGVTALLFFHDNKLFDMEWATSMREELKRFNLLYTDMQGFFQQWANATPQPRMDEFINILNFPFMEDLYYGLNAGLDDQALKRQLTDNLALLESIADECKRHQSIRNKYGAHHFGARTPILA
;
A
#
# COMPACT_ATOMS: atom_id res chain seq x y z
N LEU A 1 -8.74 -10.72 -6.05
CA LEU A 1 -8.38 -10.90 -7.48
C LEU A 1 -8.34 -12.38 -7.84
N ARG A 2 -7.37 -13.16 -7.32
CA ARG A 2 -7.22 -14.59 -7.61
C ARG A 2 -8.51 -15.40 -7.38
N ASP A 3 -9.02 -15.39 -6.14
CA ASP A 3 -10.10 -16.30 -5.75
C ASP A 3 -11.49 -15.73 -6.07
N VAL A 4 -11.71 -14.45 -5.75
CA VAL A 4 -13.02 -13.80 -5.93
C VAL A 4 -13.35 -13.52 -7.40
N LEU A 5 -12.36 -13.13 -8.22
CA LEU A 5 -12.57 -12.84 -9.64
C LEU A 5 -12.06 -13.97 -10.55
N GLY A 6 -11.56 -15.08 -9.98
CA GLY A 6 -11.05 -16.22 -10.76
C GLY A 6 -9.80 -15.94 -11.59
N LEU A 7 -9.00 -14.92 -11.25
CA LEU A 7 -7.90 -14.42 -12.10
C LEU A 7 -6.56 -15.16 -11.91
N THR A 8 -6.56 -16.37 -11.35
CA THR A 8 -5.32 -17.13 -11.08
C THR A 8 -4.46 -17.31 -12.31
N GLU A 9 -5.05 -17.79 -13.41
CA GLU A 9 -4.31 -18.08 -14.64
C GLU A 9 -3.61 -16.85 -15.19
N HIS A 10 -4.30 -15.71 -15.26
CA HIS A 10 -3.69 -14.46 -15.75
C HIS A 10 -2.57 -13.97 -14.83
N LEU A 11 -2.77 -14.02 -13.52
CA LEU A 11 -1.75 -13.58 -12.56
C LEU A 11 -0.48 -14.45 -12.66
N GLU A 12 -0.63 -15.76 -12.81
CA GLU A 12 0.51 -16.68 -12.87
C GLU A 12 1.22 -16.70 -14.23
N SER A 13 0.49 -16.50 -15.33
CA SER A 13 1.05 -16.58 -16.69
C SER A 13 1.50 -15.24 -17.27
N CYS A 14 0.87 -14.14 -16.87
CA CYS A 14 1.07 -12.83 -17.51
C CYS A 14 1.70 -11.78 -16.60
N GLN A 15 1.80 -12.04 -15.29
CA GLN A 15 2.37 -11.13 -14.31
C GLN A 15 3.58 -11.77 -13.61
N LEU A 16 4.43 -10.93 -13.02
CA LEU A 16 5.54 -11.45 -12.21
C LEU A 16 5.07 -11.73 -10.80
N PHE A 17 5.47 -12.87 -10.26
CA PHE A 17 5.36 -13.09 -8.82
C PHE A 17 6.23 -12.08 -8.05
N LYS A 18 5.76 -11.66 -6.87
CA LYS A 18 6.44 -10.72 -5.98
C LYS A 18 7.08 -11.44 -4.79
N ALA A 19 8.40 -11.38 -4.70
CA ALA A 19 9.18 -11.94 -3.59
C ALA A 19 9.18 -11.03 -2.34
N GLY A 20 7.99 -10.62 -1.91
CA GLY A 20 7.79 -9.75 -0.75
C GLY A 20 8.23 -8.30 -0.95
N LEU A 21 8.39 -7.60 0.18
CA LEU A 21 8.83 -6.21 0.28
C LEU A 21 10.26 -6.19 0.84
N ARG A 22 11.11 -5.30 0.32
CA ARG A 22 12.51 -5.17 0.76
C ARG A 22 12.88 -3.70 0.95
N TYR A 23 13.58 -3.39 2.03
CA TYR A 23 13.97 -2.01 2.39
C TYR A 23 15.48 -1.91 2.55
N TYR A 24 16.04 -0.81 2.04
CA TYR A 24 17.45 -0.48 2.16
C TYR A 24 17.58 0.88 2.82
N PHE A 25 18.03 0.90 4.07
CA PHE A 25 18.19 2.12 4.87
C PHE A 25 19.56 2.77 4.60
N PRO A 26 19.73 4.07 4.89
CA PRO A 26 20.90 4.79 4.41
C PRO A 26 22.19 4.36 5.11
N ALA A 27 23.30 4.43 4.38
CA ALA A 27 24.66 4.21 4.90
C ALA A 27 25.66 5.06 4.11
N GLY A 28 26.42 5.92 4.81
CA GLY A 28 27.31 6.87 4.15
C GLY A 28 26.56 7.82 3.21
N ASP A 29 26.95 7.83 1.94
CA ASP A 29 26.33 8.58 0.84
C ASP A 29 25.44 7.69 -0.06
N ASN A 30 25.06 6.50 0.44
CA ASN A 30 24.26 5.51 -0.27
C ASN A 30 24.91 4.94 -1.55
N SER A 31 26.21 5.15 -1.76
CA SER A 31 26.95 4.63 -2.92
C SER A 31 27.29 3.14 -2.84
N ASP A 32 27.17 2.53 -1.65
CA ASP A 32 27.47 1.11 -1.42
C ASP A 32 26.30 0.41 -0.71
N ILE A 33 25.50 -0.32 -1.50
CA ILE A 33 24.36 -1.09 -1.03
C ILE A 33 24.74 -2.17 -0.01
N THR A 34 26.00 -2.65 -0.02
CA THR A 34 26.42 -3.71 0.92
C THR A 34 26.44 -3.23 2.36
N ARG A 35 26.60 -1.91 2.53
CA ARG A 35 26.69 -1.23 3.81
C ARG A 35 25.35 -0.78 4.37
N ARG A 36 24.30 -0.85 3.54
CA ARG A 36 22.96 -0.47 3.95
C ARG A 36 22.36 -1.56 4.82
N VAL A 37 21.57 -1.15 5.81
CA VAL A 37 20.71 -2.11 6.51
C VAL A 37 19.64 -2.57 5.53
N GLU A 38 19.58 -3.87 5.32
CA GLU A 38 18.66 -4.53 4.41
C GLU A 38 17.62 -5.30 5.23
N LEU A 39 16.35 -4.94 5.12
CA LEU A 39 15.22 -5.66 5.71
C LEU A 39 14.42 -6.35 4.62
N GLY A 40 14.23 -7.66 4.70
CA GLY A 40 13.42 -8.41 3.74
C GLY A 40 13.45 -9.92 3.97
N GLY A 41 12.75 -10.68 3.12
CA GLY A 41 12.80 -12.15 3.13
C GLY A 41 13.99 -12.72 2.35
N THR A 42 14.34 -13.97 2.68
CA THR A 42 15.36 -14.77 1.96
C THR A 42 14.78 -15.81 1.02
N ILE A 43 13.48 -16.10 1.14
CA ILE A 43 12.73 -17.04 0.31
C ILE A 43 11.48 -16.38 -0.26
N VAL A 44 10.92 -17.01 -1.28
CA VAL A 44 9.58 -16.70 -1.82
C VAL A 44 8.51 -16.93 -0.74
N PRO A 45 7.70 -15.90 -0.38
CA PRO A 45 6.58 -16.09 0.54
C PRO A 45 5.59 -17.17 0.06
N PRO A 46 5.04 -18.01 0.97
CA PRO A 46 4.17 -19.12 0.61
C PRO A 46 2.82 -18.65 0.01
N ILE A 47 2.24 -17.59 0.55
CA ILE A 47 1.08 -16.91 -0.06
C ILE A 47 1.62 -15.99 -1.14
N ARG A 48 1.26 -16.27 -2.40
CA ARG A 48 1.78 -15.54 -3.55
C ARG A 48 1.10 -14.18 -3.74
N SER A 49 1.91 -13.15 -3.96
CA SER A 49 1.49 -11.84 -4.48
C SER A 49 2.18 -11.58 -5.82
N HIS A 50 1.73 -10.56 -6.57
CA HIS A 50 2.20 -10.31 -7.94
C HIS A 50 2.55 -8.83 -8.14
N GLN A 51 3.56 -8.57 -8.96
CA GLN A 51 3.81 -7.25 -9.56
C GLN A 51 2.92 -7.13 -10.79
N ILE A 52 1.94 -6.23 -10.74
CA ILE A 52 0.93 -6.10 -11.78
C ILE A 52 1.34 -5.01 -12.77
N ASP A 53 1.58 -5.40 -14.03
CA ASP A 53 1.55 -4.46 -15.14
C ASP A 53 0.09 -4.05 -15.40
N ARG A 54 -0.23 -2.81 -15.01
CA ARG A 54 -1.57 -2.21 -15.14
C ARG A 54 -2.05 -2.23 -16.60
N GLY A 55 -1.22 -1.83 -17.55
CA GLY A 55 -1.62 -1.82 -18.97
C GLY A 55 -2.08 -3.20 -19.46
N ARG A 56 -1.37 -4.27 -19.11
CA ARG A 56 -1.78 -5.65 -19.43
C ARG A 56 -3.02 -6.07 -18.65
N PHE A 57 -3.07 -5.76 -17.37
CA PHE A 57 -4.13 -6.19 -16.46
C PHE A 57 -5.47 -5.54 -16.79
N GLU A 58 -5.53 -4.21 -16.94
CA GLU A 58 -6.77 -3.50 -17.28
C GLU A 58 -7.29 -3.87 -18.67
N ASN A 59 -6.42 -4.07 -19.67
CA ASN A 59 -6.85 -4.51 -21.00
C ASN A 59 -7.46 -5.91 -20.95
N MET A 60 -6.91 -6.81 -20.12
CA MET A 60 -7.50 -8.12 -19.89
C MET A 60 -8.86 -8.01 -19.21
N LEU A 61 -8.99 -7.22 -18.13
CA LEU A 61 -10.27 -7.01 -17.45
C LEU A 61 -11.33 -6.41 -18.39
N TRP A 62 -10.94 -5.48 -19.27
CA TRP A 62 -11.84 -4.94 -20.29
C TRP A 62 -12.36 -6.01 -21.24
N ALA A 63 -11.45 -6.85 -21.77
CA ALA A 63 -11.82 -7.94 -22.65
C ALA A 63 -12.72 -8.96 -21.95
N GLN A 64 -12.44 -9.28 -20.67
CA GLN A 64 -13.28 -10.17 -19.86
C GLN A 64 -14.68 -9.59 -19.67
N ASN A 65 -14.80 -8.30 -19.32
CA ASN A 65 -16.10 -7.64 -19.18
C ASN A 65 -16.93 -7.74 -20.47
N GLN A 66 -16.31 -7.56 -21.63
CA GLN A 66 -16.99 -7.72 -22.92
C GLN A 66 -17.44 -9.16 -23.17
N GLN A 67 -16.62 -10.16 -22.81
CA GLN A 67 -16.99 -11.58 -22.89
C GLN A 67 -18.16 -11.93 -21.97
N ASP A 68 -18.22 -11.31 -20.80
CA ASP A 68 -19.31 -11.41 -19.83
C ASP A 68 -20.54 -10.57 -20.24
N GLN A 69 -20.55 -10.04 -21.47
CA GLN A 69 -21.65 -9.27 -22.06
C GLN A 69 -21.95 -7.95 -21.32
N ILE A 70 -20.97 -7.42 -20.58
CA ILE A 70 -21.05 -6.08 -20.01
C ILE A 70 -20.83 -5.06 -21.13
N GLU A 71 -21.75 -4.10 -21.24
CA GLU A 71 -21.62 -3.02 -22.20
C GLU A 71 -20.49 -2.07 -21.78
N CYS A 72 -19.46 -1.95 -22.62
CA CYS A 72 -18.28 -1.13 -22.37
C CYS A 72 -18.13 -0.09 -23.49
N TRP A 73 -18.09 1.19 -23.11
CA TRP A 73 -17.92 2.31 -24.04
C TRP A 73 -16.56 2.96 -23.86
N ASP A 74 -15.73 2.92 -24.90
CA ASP A 74 -14.48 3.68 -24.98
C ASP A 74 -14.70 5.04 -25.64
N ASN A 75 -13.68 5.91 -25.61
CA ASN A 75 -13.75 7.28 -26.16
C ASN A 75 -15.02 8.05 -25.74
N CYS A 76 -15.44 7.81 -24.50
CA CYS A 76 -16.69 8.27 -23.92
C CYS A 76 -16.41 9.10 -22.66
N SER A 77 -17.02 10.28 -22.57
CA SER A 77 -16.85 11.19 -21.43
C SER A 77 -18.18 11.43 -20.74
N VAL A 78 -18.25 11.18 -19.42
CA VAL A 78 -19.40 11.58 -18.60
C VAL A 78 -19.41 13.10 -18.46
N ARG A 79 -20.50 13.76 -18.88
CA ARG A 79 -20.68 15.21 -18.81
C ARG A 79 -21.48 15.64 -17.60
N THR A 80 -22.61 14.98 -17.35
CA THR A 80 -23.46 15.26 -16.18
C THR A 80 -24.02 13.96 -15.61
N ILE A 81 -24.19 13.94 -14.29
CA ILE A 81 -24.90 12.89 -13.56
C ILE A 81 -26.00 13.58 -12.77
N ASP A 82 -27.25 13.33 -13.11
CA ASP A 82 -28.41 13.79 -12.34
C ASP A 82 -28.87 12.65 -11.43
N LEU A 83 -28.64 12.82 -10.12
CA LEU A 83 -28.99 11.83 -9.10
C LEU A 83 -30.43 12.04 -8.65
N GLN A 84 -31.31 11.07 -8.95
CA GLN A 84 -32.73 11.08 -8.62
C GLN A 84 -33.10 9.92 -7.69
N GLU A 85 -34.30 9.93 -7.11
CA GLU A 85 -34.74 8.89 -6.15
C GLU A 85 -34.95 7.51 -6.80
N SER A 86 -35.48 7.46 -8.02
CA SER A 86 -35.85 6.21 -8.69
C SER A 86 -34.78 5.76 -9.68
N ARG A 87 -34.42 6.63 -10.63
CA ARG A 87 -33.49 6.33 -11.71
C ARG A 87 -32.62 7.55 -12.03
N HIS A 88 -31.32 7.40 -11.87
CA HIS A 88 -30.33 8.41 -12.22
C HIS A 88 -30.30 8.62 -13.73
N THR A 89 -30.00 9.85 -14.15
CA THR A 89 -29.82 10.21 -15.56
C THR A 89 -28.38 10.64 -15.78
N ILE A 90 -27.70 10.04 -16.76
CA ILE A 90 -26.30 10.33 -17.08
C ILE A 90 -26.26 10.85 -18.51
N THR A 91 -25.66 12.02 -18.72
CA THR A 91 -25.33 12.49 -20.07
C THR A 91 -23.89 12.15 -20.38
N VAL A 92 -23.68 11.40 -21.45
CA VAL A 92 -22.37 11.04 -21.95
C VAL A 92 -22.12 11.69 -23.30
N GLU A 93 -20.87 11.99 -23.58
CA GLU A 93 -20.41 12.41 -24.90
C GLU A 93 -19.57 11.29 -25.52
N ARG A 94 -19.97 10.88 -26.72
CA ARG A 94 -19.27 9.88 -27.53
C ARG A 94 -19.07 10.46 -28.92
N GLY A 95 -17.82 10.73 -29.30
CA GLY A 95 -17.53 11.52 -30.50
C GLY A 95 -18.23 12.88 -30.45
N ASP A 96 -18.96 13.23 -31.51
CA ASP A 96 -19.73 14.48 -31.59
C ASP A 96 -21.18 14.35 -31.08
N THR A 97 -21.54 13.21 -30.48
CA THR A 97 -22.90 12.94 -30.01
C THR A 97 -23.02 13.01 -28.49
N LEU A 98 -24.06 13.69 -28.02
CA LEU A 98 -24.50 13.65 -26.63
C LEU A 98 -25.65 12.66 -26.51
N GLU A 99 -25.49 11.68 -25.64
CA GLU A 99 -26.48 10.65 -25.35
C GLU A 99 -26.85 10.69 -23.88
N THR A 100 -28.13 10.43 -23.60
CA THR A 100 -28.65 10.36 -22.23
C THR A 100 -29.05 8.93 -21.91
N ILE A 101 -28.49 8.39 -20.84
CA ILE A 101 -28.81 7.04 -20.34
C ILE A 101 -29.41 7.12 -18.94
N GLY A 102 -30.30 6.18 -18.63
CA GLY A 102 -30.90 6.06 -17.30
C GLY A 102 -30.38 4.82 -16.57
N ALA A 103 -29.92 4.97 -15.32
CA ALA A 103 -29.40 3.87 -14.51
C ALA A 103 -30.05 3.83 -13.11
N ARG A 104 -30.26 2.64 -12.56
CA ARG A 104 -30.71 2.48 -11.16
C ARG A 104 -29.60 2.76 -10.16
N TRP A 105 -28.36 2.42 -10.51
CA TRP A 105 -27.16 2.66 -9.72
C TRP A 105 -26.12 3.43 -10.52
N VAL A 106 -25.34 4.29 -9.84
CA VAL A 106 -24.16 4.94 -10.41
C VAL A 106 -22.96 4.70 -9.51
N VAL A 107 -21.87 4.17 -10.07
CA VAL A 107 -20.61 3.96 -9.36
C VAL A 107 -19.52 4.81 -10.01
N ASP A 108 -19.01 5.80 -9.29
CA ASP A 108 -17.87 6.61 -9.74
C ASP A 108 -16.56 5.87 -9.50
N ALA A 109 -16.03 5.30 -10.58
CA ALA A 109 -14.72 4.66 -10.65
C ALA A 109 -13.72 5.47 -11.49
N ALA A 110 -13.95 6.78 -11.68
CA ALA A 110 -13.18 7.63 -12.61
C ALA A 110 -11.77 8.02 -12.10
N GLY A 111 -11.23 7.28 -11.12
CA GLY A 111 -9.99 7.59 -10.44
C GLY A 111 -9.96 9.04 -9.94
N ARG A 112 -8.81 9.71 -10.06
CA ARG A 112 -8.64 11.09 -9.58
C ARG A 112 -9.55 12.13 -10.24
N ALA A 113 -10.27 11.81 -11.32
CA ALA A 113 -11.31 12.70 -11.82
C ALA A 113 -12.44 12.89 -10.79
N GLY A 114 -12.79 11.86 -10.02
CA GLY A 114 -13.75 11.93 -8.91
C GLY A 114 -15.02 12.72 -9.25
N VAL A 115 -15.73 12.28 -10.29
CA VAL A 115 -16.88 13.00 -10.88
C VAL A 115 -17.93 13.30 -9.81
N LEU A 116 -18.40 12.28 -9.08
CA LEU A 116 -19.38 12.43 -8.01
C LEU A 116 -18.80 13.16 -6.80
N LYS A 117 -17.54 12.88 -6.44
CA LYS A 117 -16.87 13.57 -5.32
C LYS A 117 -16.88 15.08 -5.51
N ARG A 118 -16.57 15.56 -6.72
CA ARG A 118 -16.58 17.00 -7.04
C ARG A 118 -18.01 17.55 -7.11
N GLN A 119 -18.89 16.86 -7.82
CA GLN A 119 -20.28 17.30 -8.02
C GLN A 119 -21.02 17.49 -6.69
N LEU A 120 -20.81 16.58 -5.74
CA LEU A 120 -21.45 16.59 -4.42
C LEU A 120 -20.65 17.36 -3.36
N GLY A 121 -19.52 17.98 -3.72
CA GLY A 121 -18.67 18.71 -2.79
C GLY A 121 -18.09 17.83 -1.68
N LEU A 122 -17.82 16.55 -1.93
CA LEU A 122 -17.41 15.57 -0.93
C LEU A 122 -15.90 15.51 -0.69
N ALA A 123 -15.10 16.31 -1.40
CA ALA A 123 -13.65 16.35 -1.19
C ALA A 123 -13.30 16.70 0.27
N GLU A 124 -12.34 15.98 0.83
CA GLU A 124 -11.78 16.21 2.16
C GLU A 124 -10.26 16.29 2.06
N ALA A 125 -9.67 17.34 2.64
CA ALA A 125 -8.22 17.45 2.70
C ALA A 125 -7.66 16.46 3.73
N VAL A 126 -6.41 16.07 3.55
CA VAL A 126 -5.68 15.20 4.48
C VAL A 126 -4.35 15.84 4.86
N ASP A 127 -3.88 15.54 6.07
CA ASP A 127 -2.67 16.17 6.63
C ASP A 127 -1.36 15.57 6.12
N HIS A 128 -1.43 14.56 5.25
CA HIS A 128 -0.27 13.94 4.61
C HIS A 128 0.13 14.69 3.33
N GLN A 129 1.38 15.13 3.24
CA GLN A 129 1.88 15.97 2.14
C GLN A 129 3.01 15.26 1.39
N ALA A 130 2.64 14.39 0.46
CA ALA A 130 3.59 13.65 -0.37
C ALA A 130 3.25 13.74 -1.85
N GLY A 131 4.25 13.50 -2.69
CA GLY A 131 4.08 13.37 -4.13
C GLY A 131 5.07 12.36 -4.69
N ALA A 132 4.88 12.00 -5.95
CA ALA A 132 5.72 11.04 -6.64
C ALA A 132 6.08 11.52 -8.05
N VAL A 133 7.27 11.15 -8.49
CA VAL A 133 7.64 11.12 -9.91
C VAL A 133 8.07 9.71 -10.25
N TRP A 134 7.74 9.24 -11.45
CA TRP A 134 8.09 7.88 -11.84
C TRP A 134 8.21 7.71 -13.33
N PHE A 135 8.88 6.64 -13.71
CA PHE A 135 9.14 6.27 -15.09
C PHE A 135 9.32 4.77 -15.20
N ARG A 136 9.19 4.26 -16.42
CA ARG A 136 9.51 2.88 -16.77
C ARG A 136 10.73 2.82 -17.70
N ILE A 137 11.61 1.89 -17.41
CA ILE A 137 12.74 1.50 -18.26
C ILE A 137 12.39 0.15 -18.88
N ASN A 138 12.48 0.04 -20.21
CA ASN A 138 12.25 -1.22 -20.93
C ASN A 138 13.45 -2.16 -20.85
N ASP A 139 13.91 -2.41 -19.63
CA ASP A 139 14.93 -3.39 -19.29
C ASP A 139 14.82 -3.79 -17.80
N LYS A 140 15.36 -4.96 -17.47
CA LYS A 140 15.44 -5.46 -16.09
C LYS A 140 16.56 -4.72 -15.34
N ILE A 141 16.21 -4.09 -14.22
CA ILE A 141 17.18 -3.56 -13.25
C ILE A 141 17.26 -4.53 -12.06
N ASP A 142 18.32 -5.33 -12.01
CA ASP A 142 18.55 -6.30 -10.94
C ASP A 142 19.38 -5.70 -9.81
N ILE A 143 18.73 -5.30 -8.72
CA ILE A 143 19.40 -4.77 -7.52
C ILE A 143 20.37 -5.77 -6.88
N GLY A 144 20.15 -7.08 -7.07
CA GLY A 144 21.06 -8.13 -6.58
C GLY A 144 22.41 -8.15 -7.29
N GLN A 145 22.56 -7.42 -8.40
CA GLN A 145 23.83 -7.28 -9.14
C GLN A 145 24.59 -5.99 -8.81
N TRP A 146 24.09 -5.14 -7.91
CA TRP A 146 24.71 -3.84 -7.60
C TRP A 146 26.01 -3.94 -6.78
N SER A 147 26.33 -5.13 -6.27
CA SER A 147 27.63 -5.43 -5.67
C SER A 147 28.14 -6.78 -6.16
N THR A 148 29.46 -6.94 -6.23
CA THR A 148 30.14 -8.23 -6.49
C THR A 148 30.54 -8.95 -5.20
N ASP A 149 30.29 -8.36 -4.04
CA ASP A 149 30.58 -8.95 -2.73
C ASP A 149 29.82 -10.28 -2.53
N SER A 150 30.56 -11.36 -2.30
CA SER A 150 30.00 -12.71 -2.15
C SER A 150 29.19 -12.88 -0.87
N ASP A 151 29.60 -12.24 0.22
CA ASP A 151 28.93 -12.35 1.51
C ASP A 151 27.59 -11.62 1.46
N TRP A 152 27.56 -10.43 0.85
CA TRP A 152 26.33 -9.69 0.61
C TRP A 152 25.39 -10.47 -0.30
N ARG A 153 25.89 -10.98 -1.45
CA ARG A 153 25.07 -11.82 -2.34
C ARG A 153 24.51 -13.04 -1.62
N GLY A 154 25.35 -13.70 -0.83
CA GLY A 154 25.03 -14.91 -0.06
C GLY A 154 23.92 -14.74 1.00
N ARG A 155 23.60 -13.51 1.42
CA ARG A 155 22.44 -13.24 2.30
C ARG A 155 21.11 -13.65 1.68
N VAL A 156 21.00 -13.67 0.35
CA VAL A 156 19.80 -14.12 -0.40
C VAL A 156 20.24 -15.09 -1.50
N PRO A 157 20.47 -16.37 -1.16
CA PRO A 157 21.11 -17.33 -2.06
C PRO A 157 20.28 -17.66 -3.31
N GLU A 158 18.95 -17.53 -3.24
CA GLU A 158 18.05 -17.77 -4.38
C GLU A 158 18.12 -16.66 -5.46
N GLY A 159 18.81 -15.54 -5.20
CA GLY A 159 18.93 -14.44 -6.18
C GLY A 159 17.62 -13.69 -6.43
N ILE A 160 16.62 -13.81 -5.54
CA ILE A 160 15.27 -13.26 -5.71
C ILE A 160 15.11 -11.78 -5.34
N ARG A 161 16.20 -11.07 -5.00
CA ARG A 161 16.13 -9.65 -4.55
C ARG A 161 15.37 -8.77 -5.54
N TRP A 162 15.65 -8.93 -6.83
CA TRP A 162 15.03 -8.13 -7.88
C TRP A 162 13.52 -8.38 -8.01
N LEU A 163 13.00 -9.56 -7.64
CA LEU A 163 11.57 -9.89 -7.65
C LEU A 163 10.80 -9.26 -6.48
N GLY A 164 11.49 -8.77 -5.46
CA GLY A 164 10.85 -7.99 -4.39
C GLY A 164 10.39 -6.63 -4.90
N THR A 165 9.41 -6.02 -4.22
CA THR A 165 9.27 -4.56 -4.31
C THR A 165 10.38 -3.96 -3.46
N ASN A 166 11.36 -3.35 -4.12
CA ASN A 166 12.54 -2.80 -3.46
C ASN A 166 12.32 -1.33 -3.13
N HIS A 167 12.68 -0.92 -1.91
CA HIS A 167 12.54 0.44 -1.41
C HIS A 167 13.90 0.95 -0.94
N LEU A 168 14.49 1.91 -1.65
CA LEU A 168 15.65 2.64 -1.18
C LEU A 168 15.15 3.80 -0.32
N MET A 169 15.52 3.84 0.95
CA MET A 169 14.93 4.73 1.95
C MET A 169 15.96 5.74 2.45
N ASP A 170 15.53 6.98 2.69
CA ASP A 170 16.27 7.94 3.51
C ASP A 170 15.29 8.98 4.08
N ARG A 171 15.80 9.94 4.87
CA ARG A 171 15.02 10.97 5.53
C ARG A 171 14.22 11.80 4.52
N GLY A 172 12.91 11.58 4.49
CA GLY A 172 11.97 12.36 3.69
C GLY A 172 11.62 11.77 2.34
N TYR A 173 12.18 10.61 1.96
CA TYR A 173 11.86 9.96 0.71
C TYR A 173 12.01 8.43 0.75
N TRP A 174 11.45 7.80 -0.28
CA TRP A 174 11.85 6.47 -0.69
C TRP A 174 11.77 6.33 -2.22
N VAL A 175 12.56 5.41 -2.78
CA VAL A 175 12.58 5.07 -4.21
C VAL A 175 12.14 3.63 -4.39
N TRP A 176 11.12 3.40 -5.20
CA TRP A 176 10.73 2.04 -5.57
C TRP A 176 11.52 1.55 -6.79
N LEU A 177 11.84 0.26 -6.78
CA LEU A 177 12.17 -0.51 -7.98
C LEU A 177 11.25 -1.73 -8.02
N ILE A 178 10.40 -1.78 -9.05
CA ILE A 178 9.40 -2.83 -9.24
C ILE A 178 9.60 -3.44 -10.63
N PRO A 179 10.01 -4.72 -10.74
CA PRO A 179 10.01 -5.40 -12.03
C PRO A 179 8.57 -5.67 -12.47
N LEU A 180 8.32 -5.56 -13.76
CA LEU A 180 7.06 -5.82 -14.42
C LEU A 180 7.28 -6.87 -15.52
N ALA A 181 6.19 -7.56 -15.91
CA ALA A 181 6.25 -8.58 -16.94
C ALA A 181 6.75 -8.00 -18.29
N GLY A 182 7.66 -8.75 -18.95
CA GLY A 182 8.30 -8.31 -20.19
C GLY A 182 9.59 -7.50 -19.98
N ASP A 183 10.33 -7.78 -18.91
CA ASP A 183 11.61 -7.14 -18.57
C ASP A 183 11.52 -5.60 -18.52
N VAL A 184 10.45 -5.07 -17.95
CA VAL A 184 10.29 -3.65 -17.69
C VAL A 184 10.52 -3.38 -16.21
N THR A 185 11.25 -2.32 -15.86
CA THR A 185 11.39 -1.89 -14.47
C THR A 185 10.71 -0.54 -14.26
N SER A 186 9.76 -0.49 -13.34
CA SER A 186 9.17 0.76 -12.84
C SER A 186 10.07 1.31 -11.73
N VAL A 187 10.45 2.58 -11.87
CA VAL A 187 11.24 3.32 -10.88
C VAL A 187 10.50 4.60 -10.52
N GLY A 188 10.36 4.87 -9.23
CA GLY A 188 9.69 6.09 -8.79
C GLY A 188 10.22 6.62 -7.48
N ILE A 189 10.32 7.94 -7.40
CA ILE A 189 10.75 8.69 -6.23
C ILE A 189 9.49 9.22 -5.55
N VAL A 190 9.30 8.85 -4.29
CA VAL A 190 8.21 9.34 -3.46
C VAL A 190 8.80 10.15 -2.33
N ALA A 191 8.31 11.37 -2.14
CA ALA A 191 8.90 12.25 -1.15
C ALA A 191 7.89 13.18 -0.49
N ASP A 192 8.20 13.52 0.77
CA ASP A 192 7.64 14.69 1.43
C ASP A 192 8.18 15.94 0.73
N SER A 193 7.26 16.69 0.13
CA SER A 193 7.56 17.88 -0.65
C SER A 193 8.22 19.02 0.15
N LYS A 194 8.11 19.00 1.48
CA LYS A 194 8.78 19.94 2.39
C LYS A 194 10.25 19.62 2.57
N ILE A 195 10.64 18.34 2.43
CA ILE A 195 12.02 17.87 2.60
C ILE A 195 12.72 17.78 1.24
N HIS A 196 12.07 17.16 0.24
CA HIS A 196 12.57 17.09 -1.13
C HIS A 196 11.56 17.74 -2.09
N PRO A 197 11.79 19.01 -2.49
CA PRO A 197 10.86 19.73 -3.35
C PRO A 197 10.68 19.07 -4.73
N HIS A 198 9.42 18.86 -5.12
CA HIS A 198 9.06 18.25 -6.42
C HIS A 198 9.64 18.98 -7.64
N SER A 199 9.88 20.29 -7.53
CA SER A 199 10.49 21.07 -8.61
C SER A 199 11.88 20.58 -9.00
N GLY A 200 12.61 19.94 -8.07
CA GLY A 200 13.91 19.32 -8.30
C GLY A 200 13.86 17.94 -8.95
N MET A 201 12.66 17.38 -9.18
CA MET A 201 12.47 16.01 -9.68
C MET A 201 11.41 15.91 -10.78
N ASN A 202 10.74 17.00 -11.16
CA ASN A 202 9.56 17.00 -12.03
C ASN A 202 9.82 16.75 -13.54
N ARG A 203 11.01 16.29 -13.90
CA ARG A 203 11.40 15.86 -15.25
C ARG A 203 12.44 14.75 -15.13
N PHE A 204 12.58 13.92 -16.15
CA PHE A 204 13.51 12.79 -16.11
C PHE A 204 14.97 13.23 -15.83
N ASP A 205 15.47 14.26 -16.52
CA ASP A 205 16.82 14.82 -16.29
C ASP A 205 17.03 15.23 -14.82
N ARG A 206 16.02 15.87 -14.24
CA ARG A 206 16.04 16.33 -12.85
C ARG A 206 15.94 15.17 -11.86
N ALA A 207 15.05 14.22 -12.11
CA ALA A 207 14.91 13.01 -11.30
C ALA A 207 16.18 12.18 -11.31
N LEU A 208 16.85 12.03 -12.46
CA LEU A 208 18.13 11.32 -12.57
C LEU A 208 19.25 12.05 -11.80
N ASN A 209 19.35 13.37 -11.93
CA ASN A 209 20.30 14.17 -11.15
C ASN A 209 20.03 14.07 -9.64
N TRP A 210 18.75 14.04 -9.24
CA TRP A 210 18.36 13.84 -7.85
C TRP A 210 18.76 12.44 -7.35
N LEU A 211 18.50 11.38 -8.15
CA LEU A 211 18.96 10.03 -7.83
C LEU A 211 20.48 9.98 -7.73
N GLN A 212 21.22 10.70 -8.58
CA GLN A 212 22.68 10.72 -8.49
C GLN A 212 23.18 11.29 -7.15
N GLN A 213 22.44 12.21 -6.54
CA GLN A 213 22.78 12.82 -5.25
C GLN A 213 22.37 11.96 -4.06
N HIS A 214 21.27 11.22 -4.16
CA HIS A 214 20.63 10.54 -3.02
C HIS A 214 20.72 9.01 -3.08
N GLU A 215 20.75 8.44 -4.29
CA GLU A 215 20.76 7.00 -4.59
C GLU A 215 21.72 6.67 -5.76
N PRO A 216 23.05 6.89 -5.63
CA PRO A 216 23.99 6.89 -6.75
C PRO A 216 24.03 5.60 -7.58
N GLN A 217 23.91 4.43 -6.94
CA GLN A 217 23.90 3.14 -7.66
C GLN A 217 22.61 2.96 -8.48
N CYS A 218 21.47 3.43 -7.97
CA CYS A 218 20.22 3.46 -8.72
C CYS A 218 20.35 4.39 -9.94
N ALA A 219 20.91 5.59 -9.74
CA ALA A 219 21.15 6.54 -10.81
C ALA A 219 22.05 5.96 -11.91
N ALA A 220 23.14 5.28 -11.54
CA ALA A 220 24.04 4.63 -12.50
C ALA A 220 23.31 3.55 -13.32
N ALA A 221 22.53 2.69 -12.66
CA ALA A 221 21.75 1.63 -13.33
C ALA A 221 20.69 2.20 -14.29
N VAL A 222 20.04 3.31 -13.92
CA VAL A 222 19.07 4.02 -14.77
C VAL A 222 19.77 4.73 -15.94
N ALA A 223 20.88 5.42 -15.68
CA ALA A 223 21.62 6.18 -16.69
C ALA A 223 22.15 5.28 -17.82
N GLU A 224 22.65 4.08 -17.49
CA GLU A 224 23.09 3.07 -18.47
C GLU A 224 21.95 2.70 -19.45
N ARG A 225 20.70 2.72 -18.96
CA ARG A 225 19.48 2.31 -19.68
C ARG A 225 18.59 3.47 -20.09
N GLN A 226 19.07 4.71 -20.01
CA GLN A 226 18.24 5.90 -20.26
C GLN A 226 17.62 5.93 -21.67
N HIS A 227 18.28 5.30 -22.64
CA HIS A 227 17.82 5.19 -24.02
C HIS A 227 16.59 4.27 -24.17
N LEU A 228 16.22 3.51 -23.14
CA LEU A 228 15.07 2.61 -23.05
C LEU A 228 13.92 3.20 -22.22
N LEU A 229 13.97 4.50 -21.92
CA LEU A 229 12.91 5.21 -21.20
C LEU A 229 11.58 5.15 -21.98
N GLN A 230 10.53 4.63 -21.35
CA GLN A 230 9.20 4.51 -21.97
C GLN A 230 8.31 5.73 -21.69
N ASP A 231 8.34 6.21 -20.45
CA ASP A 231 7.49 7.30 -20.00
C ASP A 231 8.10 8.03 -18.80
N PHE A 232 7.51 9.18 -18.48
CA PHE A 232 7.78 9.90 -17.25
C PHE A 232 6.48 10.55 -16.77
N ARG A 233 6.20 10.45 -15.49
CA ARG A 233 4.96 10.94 -14.86
C ARG A 233 5.27 11.64 -13.55
N VAL A 234 4.41 12.59 -13.21
CA VAL A 234 4.51 13.41 -12.00
C VAL A 234 3.13 13.49 -11.39
N LEU A 235 3.05 13.26 -10.09
CA LEU A 235 1.84 13.45 -9.30
C LEU A 235 2.21 14.15 -7.98
N LYS A 236 1.80 15.41 -7.88
CA LYS A 236 2.01 16.22 -6.67
C LYS A 236 0.80 16.04 -5.75
N GLN A 237 1.02 16.05 -4.43
CA GLN A 237 -0.04 16.02 -3.42
C GLN A 237 -1.11 14.96 -3.75
N TYR A 238 -0.66 13.71 -3.91
CA TYR A 238 -1.57 12.59 -4.17
C TYR A 238 -2.54 12.24 -3.03
N PRO A 239 -2.22 12.47 -1.74
CA PRO A 239 -3.11 12.07 -0.66
C PRO A 239 -4.40 12.92 -0.69
N HIS A 240 -5.56 12.27 -0.57
CA HIS A 240 -6.84 12.97 -0.51
C HIS A 240 -7.93 12.11 0.14
N GLY A 241 -8.94 12.77 0.70
CA GLY A 241 -10.08 12.15 1.36
C GLY A 241 -11.42 12.41 0.66
N CYS A 242 -12.45 11.75 1.17
CA CYS A 242 -13.83 11.92 0.74
C CYS A 242 -14.77 11.80 1.94
N ARG A 243 -15.72 12.73 2.09
CA ARG A 243 -16.68 12.76 3.21
C ARG A 243 -17.71 11.63 3.13
N ARG A 244 -18.00 11.13 1.93
CA ARG A 244 -18.94 10.02 1.70
C ARG A 244 -18.57 9.26 0.43
N VAL A 245 -18.57 7.93 0.51
CA VAL A 245 -18.29 7.03 -0.62
C VAL A 245 -19.41 6.04 -0.90
N PHE A 246 -20.28 5.74 0.07
CA PHE A 246 -21.43 4.86 -0.15
C PHE A 246 -22.73 5.53 0.27
N SER A 247 -23.77 5.40 -0.56
CA SER A 247 -25.08 6.00 -0.33
C SER A 247 -26.20 4.99 -0.50
N SER A 248 -27.21 5.09 0.37
CA SER A 248 -28.47 4.36 0.21
C SER A 248 -29.29 4.88 -0.97
N GLN A 249 -28.96 6.07 -1.50
CA GLN A 249 -29.57 6.66 -2.69
C GLN A 249 -28.92 6.13 -3.99
N ARG A 250 -28.46 4.88 -3.97
CA ARG A 250 -27.97 4.12 -5.14
C ARG A 250 -26.80 4.74 -5.90
N TRP A 251 -25.93 5.45 -5.20
CA TRP A 251 -24.66 5.90 -5.75
C TRP A 251 -23.49 5.55 -4.83
N CYS A 252 -22.35 5.23 -5.45
CA CYS A 252 -21.10 4.91 -4.75
C CYS A 252 -19.90 5.56 -5.44
N ILE A 253 -18.80 5.70 -4.71
CA ILE A 253 -17.49 6.13 -5.19
C ILE A 253 -16.48 5.06 -4.78
N THR A 254 -15.65 4.60 -5.72
CA THR A 254 -14.70 3.49 -5.50
C THR A 254 -13.27 3.87 -5.85
N GLY A 255 -12.30 3.18 -5.22
CA GLY A 255 -10.87 3.37 -5.46
C GLY A 255 -10.42 4.83 -5.30
N GLU A 256 -9.53 5.27 -6.19
CA GLU A 256 -8.94 6.62 -6.15
C GLU A 256 -9.92 7.75 -6.49
N ALA A 257 -11.16 7.44 -6.90
CA ALA A 257 -12.21 8.47 -6.98
C ALA A 257 -12.64 8.92 -5.58
N GLY A 258 -12.58 8.02 -4.61
CA GLY A 258 -12.90 8.31 -3.21
C GLY A 258 -11.68 8.86 -2.49
N VAL A 259 -10.81 7.94 -2.06
CA VAL A 259 -9.71 8.21 -1.12
C VAL A 259 -8.40 7.64 -1.65
N PHE A 260 -7.29 8.27 -1.28
CA PHE A 260 -5.94 7.72 -1.49
C PHE A 260 -5.01 8.22 -0.41
N SER A 261 -4.20 7.32 0.16
CA SER A 261 -3.25 7.63 1.23
C SER A 261 -1.84 7.76 0.70
N ASP A 262 -1.15 6.65 0.43
CA ASP A 262 0.26 6.58 0.05
C ASP A 262 0.57 5.28 -0.71
N PRO A 263 1.52 5.28 -1.67
CA PRO A 263 1.98 4.04 -2.31
C PRO A 263 2.89 3.15 -1.43
N PHE A 264 3.44 3.65 -0.32
CA PHE A 264 4.24 2.87 0.62
C PHE A 264 3.39 1.74 1.21
N TYR A 265 3.91 0.50 1.23
CA TYR A 265 3.17 -0.75 1.50
C TYR A 265 2.06 -1.13 0.48
N SER A 266 1.81 -0.34 -0.55
CA SER A 266 0.83 -0.62 -1.61
C SER A 266 -0.65 -0.75 -1.19
N PRO A 267 -1.20 0.06 -0.26
CA PRO A 267 -2.59 -0.08 0.20
C PRO A 267 -3.64 0.26 -0.88
N GLY A 268 -3.27 0.94 -1.96
CA GLY A 268 -4.24 1.39 -2.98
C GLY A 268 -5.07 0.25 -3.58
N THR A 269 -4.45 -0.88 -3.88
CA THR A 269 -5.17 -2.06 -4.43
C THR A 269 -6.08 -2.69 -3.40
N ASP A 270 -5.70 -2.69 -2.11
CA ASP A 270 -6.55 -3.17 -1.02
C ASP A 270 -7.82 -2.33 -0.93
N PHE A 271 -7.68 -0.99 -0.96
CA PHE A 271 -8.83 -0.08 -0.91
C PHE A 271 -9.75 -0.22 -2.14
N ILE A 272 -9.20 -0.52 -3.31
CA ILE A 272 -9.99 -0.87 -4.52
C ILE A 272 -10.76 -2.17 -4.29
N GLY A 273 -10.09 -3.22 -3.79
CA GLY A 273 -10.71 -4.51 -3.49
C GLY A 273 -11.82 -4.39 -2.45
N MET A 274 -11.54 -3.73 -1.32
CA MET A 274 -12.50 -3.50 -0.25
C MET A 274 -13.71 -2.71 -0.75
N SER A 275 -13.51 -1.56 -1.40
CA SER A 275 -14.63 -0.73 -1.88
C SER A 275 -15.48 -1.47 -2.91
N ASN A 276 -14.88 -2.17 -3.88
CA ASN A 276 -15.63 -2.95 -4.86
C ASN A 276 -16.45 -4.09 -4.23
N SER A 277 -15.92 -4.77 -3.20
CA SER A 277 -16.68 -5.79 -2.46
C SER A 277 -17.92 -5.18 -1.78
N LEU A 278 -17.77 -4.03 -1.13
CA LEU A 278 -18.88 -3.36 -0.43
C LEU A 278 -19.92 -2.81 -1.41
N VAL A 279 -19.48 -2.20 -2.51
CA VAL A 279 -20.37 -1.72 -3.58
C VAL A 279 -21.16 -2.87 -4.18
N THR A 280 -20.51 -4.00 -4.45
CA THR A 280 -21.16 -5.19 -5.03
C THR A 280 -22.23 -5.74 -4.10
N ASP A 281 -21.94 -5.88 -2.80
CA ASP A 281 -22.94 -6.34 -1.81
C ASP A 281 -24.15 -5.41 -1.75
N LEU A 282 -23.95 -4.08 -1.70
CA LEU A 282 -25.05 -3.10 -1.71
C LEU A 282 -25.93 -3.22 -2.96
N ILE A 283 -25.32 -3.31 -4.15
CA ILE A 283 -26.05 -3.42 -5.42
C ILE A 283 -26.84 -4.74 -5.46
N VAL A 284 -26.21 -5.87 -5.13
CA VAL A 284 -26.84 -7.20 -5.20
C VAL A 284 -28.03 -7.28 -4.24
N ARG A 285 -27.90 -6.76 -3.02
CA ARG A 285 -28.99 -6.73 -2.02
C ARG A 285 -30.15 -5.85 -2.45
N ASP A 286 -29.88 -4.63 -2.92
CA ASP A 286 -30.93 -3.73 -3.43
C ASP A 286 -31.64 -4.36 -4.64
N VAL A 287 -30.91 -5.03 -5.56
CA VAL A 287 -31.51 -5.78 -6.67
C VAL A 287 -32.43 -6.91 -6.19
N ARG A 288 -32.09 -7.58 -5.08
CA ARG A 288 -32.94 -8.60 -4.43
C ARG A 288 -34.10 -8.03 -3.62
N GLY A 289 -34.20 -6.70 -3.49
CA GLY A 289 -35.25 -6.04 -2.71
C GLY A 289 -34.97 -6.02 -1.20
N GLU A 290 -33.74 -6.29 -0.77
CA GLU A 290 -33.34 -6.18 0.62
C GLU A 290 -33.08 -4.71 0.99
N PRO A 291 -33.41 -4.26 2.22
CA PRO A 291 -33.10 -2.91 2.67
C PRO A 291 -31.59 -2.71 2.84
N ILE A 292 -31.07 -1.58 2.37
CA ILE A 292 -29.63 -1.29 2.35
C ILE A 292 -29.23 -0.05 3.16
N GLU A 293 -30.18 0.68 3.72
CA GLU A 293 -29.96 2.00 4.33
C GLU A 293 -28.95 1.94 5.48
N MET A 294 -29.20 1.05 6.45
CA MET A 294 -28.31 0.87 7.60
C MET A 294 -26.95 0.32 7.18
N ARG A 295 -26.94 -0.57 6.17
CA ARG A 295 -25.72 -1.20 5.66
C ARG A 295 -24.83 -0.20 4.93
N ALA A 296 -25.41 0.64 4.06
CA ALA A 296 -24.69 1.67 3.33
C ALA A 296 -24.05 2.69 4.28
N GLU A 297 -24.75 3.07 5.35
CA GLU A 297 -24.21 3.98 6.36
C GLU A 297 -23.06 3.34 7.15
N PHE A 298 -23.24 2.09 7.58
CA PHE A 298 -22.17 1.34 8.25
C PHE A 298 -20.94 1.15 7.35
N TYR A 299 -21.12 0.74 6.09
CA TYR A 299 -20.03 0.61 5.13
C TYR A 299 -19.31 1.94 4.92
N ASN A 300 -20.04 3.04 4.81
CA ASN A 300 -19.44 4.36 4.62
C ASN A 300 -18.58 4.76 5.82
N GLN A 301 -19.11 4.61 7.03
CA GLN A 301 -18.38 4.95 8.26
C GLN A 301 -17.17 4.03 8.47
N SER A 302 -17.36 2.72 8.34
CA SER A 302 -16.29 1.73 8.56
C SER A 302 -15.17 1.89 7.54
N TYR A 303 -15.48 2.03 6.24
CA TYR A 303 -14.48 2.21 5.19
C TYR A 303 -13.66 3.50 5.37
N LEU A 304 -14.32 4.63 5.67
CA LEU A 304 -13.63 5.90 5.92
C LEU A 304 -12.84 5.89 7.23
N SER A 305 -13.30 5.15 8.24
CA SER A 305 -12.54 4.91 9.48
C SER A 305 -11.27 4.10 9.21
N THR A 306 -11.38 3.00 8.45
CA THR A 306 -10.22 2.21 7.99
C THR A 306 -9.25 3.07 7.19
N PHE A 307 -9.73 3.93 6.30
CA PHE A 307 -8.89 4.89 5.57
C PHE A 307 -8.10 5.80 6.52
N LYS A 308 -8.75 6.37 7.54
CA LYS A 308 -8.09 7.24 8.53
C LYS A 308 -7.02 6.50 9.33
N SER A 309 -7.27 5.25 9.73
CA SER A 309 -6.26 4.42 10.41
C SER A 309 -5.04 4.16 9.52
N PHE A 310 -5.24 3.85 8.23
CA PHE A 310 -4.14 3.69 7.27
C PHE A 310 -3.42 5.02 7.01
N LEU A 311 -4.13 6.14 6.95
CA LEU A 311 -3.51 7.45 6.76
C LEU A 311 -2.52 7.78 7.90
N ALA A 312 -2.82 7.38 9.14
CA ALA A 312 -1.94 7.57 10.29
C ALA A 312 -0.58 6.84 10.16
N THR A 313 -0.51 5.77 9.35
CA THR A 313 0.73 5.05 9.02
C THR A 313 1.73 5.90 8.25
N TYR A 314 1.27 6.98 7.58
CA TYR A 314 2.07 7.80 6.66
C TYR A 314 2.20 9.26 7.11
N THR A 315 1.16 9.81 7.75
CA THR A 315 1.11 11.22 8.17
C THR A 315 2.27 11.57 9.09
N ASN A 316 3.11 12.52 8.64
CA ASN A 316 4.33 12.97 9.33
C ASN A 316 5.38 11.88 9.60
N GLN A 317 5.31 10.74 8.90
CA GLN A 317 6.24 9.62 9.11
C GLN A 317 7.48 9.68 8.19
N TYR A 318 7.46 10.45 7.10
CA TYR A 318 8.55 10.45 6.11
C TYR A 318 9.91 10.91 6.69
N ALA A 319 9.91 11.75 7.73
CA ALA A 319 11.13 12.18 8.38
C ALA A 319 11.89 11.05 9.10
N LEU A 320 11.23 9.93 9.45
CA LEU A 320 11.89 8.81 10.10
C LEU A 320 12.44 7.76 9.13
N MET A 321 12.15 7.87 7.83
CA MET A 321 12.50 6.85 6.81
C MET A 321 14.01 6.57 6.69
N GLY A 322 14.87 7.54 7.04
CA GLY A 322 16.32 7.36 7.10
C GLY A 322 16.85 6.74 8.38
N ASN A 323 16.00 6.47 9.38
CA ASN A 323 16.41 5.87 10.64
C ASN A 323 16.17 4.36 10.61
N ALA A 324 17.21 3.59 10.30
CA ALA A 324 17.14 2.13 10.17
C ALA A 324 16.59 1.45 11.43
N ASP A 325 17.01 1.86 12.63
CA ASP A 325 16.54 1.30 13.89
C ASP A 325 15.02 1.41 14.03
N VAL A 326 14.51 2.62 13.83
CA VAL A 326 13.10 2.93 14.02
C VAL A 326 12.27 2.34 12.89
N MET A 327 12.73 2.44 11.64
CA MET A 327 11.99 1.91 10.49
C MET A 327 11.90 0.39 10.51
N VAL A 328 12.94 -0.33 10.95
CA VAL A 328 12.85 -1.79 11.08
C VAL A 328 11.77 -2.16 12.09
N ALA A 329 11.77 -1.54 13.27
CA ALA A 329 10.75 -1.77 14.29
C ALA A 329 9.35 -1.39 13.78
N LYS A 330 9.23 -0.25 13.09
CA LYS A 330 7.97 0.23 12.51
C LYS A 330 7.45 -0.69 11.42
N VAL A 331 8.30 -1.17 10.51
CA VAL A 331 7.89 -2.10 9.45
C VAL A 331 7.39 -3.41 10.05
N VAL A 332 8.12 -3.97 11.01
CA VAL A 332 7.68 -5.18 11.71
C VAL A 332 6.35 -4.95 12.44
N TRP A 333 6.20 -3.82 13.13
CA TRP A 333 4.95 -3.41 13.77
C TRP A 333 3.78 -3.31 12.77
N ASP A 334 3.97 -2.55 11.69
CA ASP A 334 2.93 -2.28 10.70
C ASP A 334 2.48 -3.58 10.02
N TRP A 335 3.40 -4.49 9.70
CA TRP A 335 3.09 -5.80 9.13
C TRP A 335 2.37 -6.70 10.13
N ALA A 336 2.80 -6.72 11.39
CA ALA A 336 2.11 -7.49 12.43
C ALA A 336 0.66 -7.00 12.63
N CYS A 337 0.44 -5.67 12.63
CA CYS A 337 -0.91 -5.11 12.68
C CYS A 337 -1.74 -5.44 11.44
N TYR A 338 -1.15 -5.33 10.25
CA TYR A 338 -1.84 -5.60 9.00
C TYR A 338 -2.24 -7.08 8.90
N TRP A 339 -1.30 -8.01 9.11
CA TRP A 339 -1.59 -9.44 9.05
C TRP A 339 -2.42 -9.94 10.23
N GLY A 340 -2.18 -9.43 11.44
CA GLY A 340 -2.87 -9.88 12.64
C GLY A 340 -4.30 -9.34 12.81
N VAL A 341 -4.65 -8.24 12.12
CA VAL A 341 -5.96 -7.59 12.26
C VAL A 341 -6.60 -7.31 10.91
N THR A 342 -6.09 -6.36 10.12
CA THR A 342 -6.83 -5.88 8.94
C THR A 342 -6.98 -6.96 7.87
N ALA A 343 -5.89 -7.58 7.44
CA ALA A 343 -5.91 -8.64 6.44
C ALA A 343 -6.58 -9.90 6.99
N LEU A 344 -6.32 -10.28 8.25
CA LEU A 344 -6.98 -11.41 8.88
C LEU A 344 -8.51 -11.30 8.78
N LEU A 345 -9.07 -10.15 9.18
CA LEU A 345 -10.52 -9.93 9.14
C LEU A 345 -11.06 -9.80 7.72
N PHE A 346 -10.28 -9.31 6.77
CA PHE A 346 -10.71 -9.25 5.37
C PHE A 346 -10.75 -10.66 4.73
N PHE A 347 -9.74 -11.49 5.00
CA PHE A 347 -9.61 -12.82 4.39
C PHE A 347 -10.63 -13.83 4.92
N HIS A 348 -11.14 -13.64 6.14
CA HIS A 348 -12.20 -14.47 6.71
C HIS A 348 -13.55 -13.80 6.47
N ASP A 349 -14.17 -14.06 5.32
CA ASP A 349 -15.51 -13.60 4.96
C ASP A 349 -15.75 -12.09 5.12
N ASN A 350 -14.71 -11.28 4.89
CA ASN A 350 -14.78 -9.82 4.98
C ASN A 350 -15.33 -9.32 6.34
N LYS A 351 -15.04 -10.01 7.45
CA LYS A 351 -15.41 -9.60 8.82
C LYS A 351 -14.98 -8.18 9.18
N LEU A 352 -13.98 -7.63 8.48
CA LEU A 352 -13.58 -6.22 8.60
C LEU A 352 -14.76 -5.24 8.42
N PHE A 353 -15.72 -5.61 7.58
CA PHE A 353 -16.93 -4.83 7.31
C PHE A 353 -18.20 -5.63 7.61
N ASP A 354 -18.17 -6.51 8.62
CA ASP A 354 -19.36 -7.17 9.14
C ASP A 354 -19.87 -6.47 10.40
N MET A 355 -21.14 -6.04 10.38
CA MET A 355 -21.73 -5.21 11.44
C MET A 355 -21.93 -5.97 12.75
N GLU A 356 -22.39 -7.22 12.68
CA GLU A 356 -22.66 -8.05 13.85
C GLU A 356 -21.34 -8.48 14.51
N TRP A 357 -20.38 -8.89 13.68
CA TRP A 357 -19.05 -9.27 14.12
C TRP A 357 -18.33 -8.08 14.76
N ALA A 358 -18.31 -6.91 14.10
CA ALA A 358 -17.67 -5.70 14.64
C ALA A 358 -18.30 -5.25 15.95
N THR A 359 -19.62 -5.43 16.11
CA THR A 359 -20.31 -5.17 17.39
C THR A 359 -19.83 -6.14 18.47
N SER A 360 -19.64 -7.41 18.12
CA SER A 360 -19.20 -8.45 19.06
C SER A 360 -17.74 -8.34 19.50
N MET A 361 -16.90 -7.61 18.75
CA MET A 361 -15.46 -7.40 19.02
C MET A 361 -15.12 -5.92 19.24
N ARG A 362 -16.10 -5.11 19.67
CA ARG A 362 -15.98 -3.65 19.75
C ARG A 362 -14.83 -3.19 20.64
N GLU A 363 -14.67 -3.81 21.81
CA GLU A 363 -13.65 -3.40 22.78
C GLU A 363 -12.24 -3.76 22.30
N GLU A 364 -12.09 -4.92 21.66
CA GLU A 364 -10.86 -5.39 21.02
C GLU A 364 -10.43 -4.45 19.89
N LEU A 365 -11.34 -4.11 18.98
CA LEU A 365 -11.07 -3.18 17.89
C LEU A 365 -10.74 -1.76 18.40
N LYS A 366 -11.39 -1.32 19.48
CA LYS A 366 -11.09 -0.04 20.11
C LYS A 366 -9.69 -0.04 20.73
N ARG A 367 -9.32 -1.09 21.47
CA ARG A 367 -7.97 -1.26 22.04
C ARG A 367 -6.91 -1.26 20.95
N PHE A 368 -7.14 -1.99 19.86
CA PHE A 368 -6.25 -2.00 18.70
C PHE A 368 -6.01 -0.61 18.12
N ASN A 369 -7.08 0.15 17.86
CA ASN A 369 -6.97 1.48 17.24
C ASN A 369 -6.19 2.47 18.13
N LEU A 370 -6.39 2.41 19.46
CA LEU A 370 -5.63 3.21 20.41
C LEU A 370 -4.15 2.83 20.40
N LEU A 371 -3.85 1.53 20.53
CA LEU A 371 -2.48 1.02 20.52
C LEU A 371 -1.76 1.36 19.21
N TYR A 372 -2.45 1.22 18.07
CA TYR A 372 -1.91 1.54 16.76
C TYR A 372 -1.51 3.02 16.67
N THR A 373 -2.42 3.92 17.06
CA THR A 373 -2.19 5.37 17.04
C THR A 373 -1.04 5.76 17.97
N ASP A 374 -1.00 5.22 19.18
CA ASP A 374 0.05 5.45 20.16
C ASP A 374 1.43 5.03 19.61
N MET A 375 1.50 3.87 18.95
CA MET A 375 2.75 3.39 18.36
C MET A 375 3.21 4.23 17.17
N GLN A 376 2.30 4.70 16.30
CA GLN A 376 2.68 5.62 15.22
C GLN A 376 3.27 6.94 15.76
N GLY A 377 2.74 7.47 16.88
CA GLY A 377 3.31 8.63 17.56
C GLY A 377 4.63 8.33 18.26
N PHE A 378 4.76 7.15 18.87
CA PHE A 378 5.98 6.68 19.52
C PHE A 378 7.16 6.59 18.54
N PHE A 379 6.98 6.03 17.34
CA PHE A 379 8.06 5.92 16.36
C PHE A 379 8.60 7.30 15.93
N GLN A 380 7.74 8.31 15.81
CA GLN A 380 8.19 9.70 15.54
C GLN A 380 9.07 10.23 16.68
N GLN A 381 8.64 10.03 17.93
CA GLN A 381 9.41 10.46 19.10
C GLN A 381 10.75 9.72 19.20
N TRP A 382 10.75 8.42 18.89
CA TRP A 382 11.96 7.61 18.89
C TRP A 382 12.96 8.07 17.82
N ALA A 383 12.51 8.32 16.59
CA ALA A 383 13.38 8.81 15.52
C ALA A 383 14.08 10.13 15.86
N ASN A 384 13.38 11.04 16.55
CA ASN A 384 13.96 12.30 17.00
C ASN A 384 15.01 12.13 18.11
N ALA A 385 14.92 11.07 18.92
CA ALA A 385 15.84 10.81 20.03
C ALA A 385 17.08 9.99 19.63
N THR A 386 17.04 9.25 18.52
CA THR A 386 18.13 8.36 18.08
C THR A 386 18.71 8.85 16.74
N PRO A 387 19.70 9.75 16.72
CA PRO A 387 20.17 10.36 15.48
C PRO A 387 21.11 9.49 14.65
N GLN A 388 21.68 8.40 15.20
CA GLN A 388 22.64 7.56 14.48
C GLN A 388 22.00 6.26 13.99
N PRO A 389 21.98 6.00 12.66
CA PRO A 389 21.41 4.79 12.10
C PRO A 389 22.37 3.59 12.21
N ARG A 390 21.80 2.38 12.29
CA ARG A 390 22.52 1.13 12.05
C ARG A 390 23.05 1.07 10.62
N MET A 391 24.12 0.32 10.41
CA MET A 391 24.69 0.02 9.10
C MET A 391 25.16 -1.44 9.07
N ASP A 392 25.47 -1.94 7.87
CA ASP A 392 26.12 -3.23 7.61
C ASP A 392 25.36 -4.46 8.18
N GLU A 393 24.02 -4.39 8.25
CA GLU A 393 23.17 -5.45 8.83
C GLU A 393 22.15 -5.99 7.81
N PHE A 394 21.88 -7.29 7.87
CA PHE A 394 20.77 -7.91 7.15
C PHE A 394 19.77 -8.49 8.14
N ILE A 395 18.52 -8.05 8.03
CA ILE A 395 17.43 -8.44 8.92
C ILE A 395 16.46 -9.24 8.08
N ASN A 396 16.49 -10.56 8.29
CA ASN A 396 15.54 -11.46 7.66
C ASN A 396 14.21 -11.38 8.42
N ILE A 397 13.12 -11.07 7.73
CA ILE A 397 11.79 -11.03 8.35
C ILE A 397 11.38 -12.38 8.95
N LEU A 398 11.89 -13.48 8.39
CA LEU A 398 11.61 -14.83 8.88
C LEU A 398 12.31 -15.15 10.20
N ASN A 399 13.19 -14.27 10.69
CA ASN A 399 13.78 -14.41 12.01
C ASN A 399 12.83 -13.98 13.13
N PHE A 400 11.63 -13.47 12.81
CA PHE A 400 10.58 -13.15 13.77
C PHE A 400 9.51 -14.26 13.70
N PRO A 401 9.53 -15.27 14.59
CA PRO A 401 8.65 -16.45 14.45
C PRO A 401 7.17 -16.08 14.40
N PHE A 402 6.76 -15.07 15.19
CA PHE A 402 5.40 -14.59 15.20
C PHE A 402 4.91 -14.05 13.83
N MET A 403 5.82 -13.59 12.97
CA MET A 403 5.44 -13.13 11.63
C MET A 403 4.94 -14.27 10.75
N GLU A 404 5.53 -15.45 10.90
CA GLU A 404 5.10 -16.64 10.18
C GLU A 404 3.70 -17.07 10.63
N ASP A 405 3.45 -17.09 11.94
CA ASP A 405 2.14 -17.40 12.52
C ASP A 405 1.05 -16.43 12.02
N LEU A 406 1.33 -15.13 12.05
CA LEU A 406 0.41 -14.11 11.54
C LEU A 406 0.14 -14.28 10.04
N TYR A 407 1.16 -14.61 9.26
CA TYR A 407 1.03 -14.77 7.81
C TYR A 407 0.20 -16.00 7.43
N TYR A 408 0.45 -17.16 8.04
CA TYR A 408 -0.36 -18.36 7.79
C TYR A 408 -1.78 -18.24 8.33
N GLY A 409 -1.97 -17.48 9.42
CA GLY A 409 -3.28 -17.18 9.97
C GLY A 409 -4.23 -16.57 8.95
N LEU A 410 -3.74 -15.86 7.93
CA LEU A 410 -4.56 -15.25 6.88
C LEU A 410 -5.38 -16.26 6.07
N ASN A 411 -4.86 -17.48 5.86
CA ASN A 411 -5.51 -18.49 5.01
C ASN A 411 -5.89 -19.76 5.80
N ALA A 412 -6.07 -19.62 7.11
CA ALA A 412 -6.32 -20.74 8.01
C ALA A 412 -7.77 -21.26 7.97
N GLY A 413 -8.70 -20.57 7.29
CA GLY A 413 -10.09 -21.01 7.15
C GLY A 413 -10.83 -21.05 8.50
N LEU A 414 -10.56 -20.06 9.36
CA LEU A 414 -11.11 -19.99 10.71
C LEU A 414 -12.61 -19.72 10.71
N ASP A 415 -13.36 -20.45 11.54
CA ASP A 415 -14.74 -20.09 11.88
C ASP A 415 -14.82 -18.85 12.78
N ASP A 416 -16.02 -18.30 12.98
CA ASP A 416 -16.23 -17.08 13.77
C ASP A 416 -15.67 -17.17 15.21
N GLN A 417 -15.74 -18.32 15.87
CA GLN A 417 -15.25 -18.48 17.24
C GLN A 417 -13.72 -18.59 17.28
N ALA A 418 -13.14 -19.33 16.35
CA ALA A 418 -11.70 -19.44 16.18
C ALA A 418 -11.08 -18.10 15.78
N LEU A 419 -11.72 -17.36 14.87
CA LEU A 419 -11.27 -16.03 14.45
C LEU A 419 -11.28 -15.03 15.60
N LYS A 420 -12.31 -15.05 16.47
CA LYS A 420 -12.35 -14.20 17.67
C LYS A 420 -11.20 -14.50 18.63
N ARG A 421 -10.92 -15.79 18.88
CA ARG A 421 -9.77 -16.20 19.70
C ARG A 421 -8.45 -15.73 19.08
N GLN A 422 -8.26 -16.01 17.78
CA GLN A 422 -7.07 -15.60 17.04
C GLN A 422 -6.85 -14.09 17.10
N LEU A 423 -7.90 -13.28 16.93
CA LEU A 423 -7.78 -11.83 17.03
C LEU A 423 -7.34 -11.40 18.44
N THR A 424 -7.94 -11.96 19.49
CA THR A 424 -7.56 -11.66 20.88
C THR A 424 -6.10 -12.01 21.15
N ASP A 425 -5.63 -13.18 20.68
CA ASP A 425 -4.25 -13.61 20.81
C ASP A 425 -3.30 -12.69 20.03
N ASN A 426 -3.67 -12.31 18.81
CA ASN A 426 -2.92 -11.35 18.00
C ASN A 426 -2.82 -9.98 18.69
N LEU A 427 -3.88 -9.51 19.35
CA LEU A 427 -3.84 -8.25 20.09
C LEU A 427 -2.90 -8.31 21.29
N ALA A 428 -2.89 -9.41 22.04
CA ALA A 428 -1.95 -9.60 23.15
C ALA A 428 -0.49 -9.64 22.66
N LEU A 429 -0.24 -10.27 21.50
CA LEU A 429 1.05 -10.24 20.82
C LEU A 429 1.44 -8.80 20.44
N LEU A 430 0.53 -8.04 19.83
CA LEU A 430 0.79 -6.64 19.46
C LEU A 430 1.10 -5.78 20.69
N GLU A 431 0.37 -5.95 21.80
CA GLU A 431 0.68 -5.26 23.06
C GLU A 431 2.10 -5.60 23.54
N SER A 432 2.50 -6.87 23.43
CA SER A 432 3.86 -7.32 23.78
C SER A 432 4.94 -6.71 22.88
N ILE A 433 4.71 -6.65 21.56
CA ILE A 433 5.63 -6.01 20.60
C ILE A 433 5.77 -4.51 20.91
N ALA A 434 4.66 -3.84 21.24
CA ALA A 434 4.67 -2.42 21.60
C ALA A 434 5.49 -2.15 22.85
N ASP A 435 5.32 -2.98 23.88
CA ASP A 435 6.07 -2.87 25.13
C ASP A 435 7.56 -3.13 24.92
N GLU A 436 7.92 -4.10 24.07
CA GLU A 436 9.31 -4.40 23.73
C GLU A 436 9.97 -3.24 22.97
N CYS A 437 9.28 -2.65 21.99
CA CYS A 437 9.76 -1.45 21.29
C CYS A 437 10.04 -0.29 22.27
N LYS A 438 9.11 -0.03 23.19
CA LYS A 438 9.23 1.03 24.21
C LYS A 438 10.37 0.74 25.20
N ARG A 439 10.51 -0.51 25.63
CA ARG A 439 11.59 -0.96 26.52
C ARG A 439 12.95 -0.77 25.86
N HIS A 440 13.10 -1.16 24.60
CA HIS A 440 14.35 -1.02 23.86
C HIS A 440 14.77 0.46 23.74
N GLN A 441 13.85 1.38 23.45
CA GLN A 441 14.14 2.81 23.44
C GLN A 441 14.59 3.32 24.83
N SER A 442 13.86 2.97 25.89
CA SER A 442 14.17 3.39 27.26
C SER A 442 15.55 2.94 27.71
N ILE A 443 15.90 1.70 27.41
CA ILE A 443 17.20 1.10 27.70
C ILE A 443 18.33 1.86 26.97
N ARG A 444 18.16 2.15 25.68
CA ARG A 444 19.15 2.93 24.91
C ARG A 444 19.33 4.34 25.48
N ASN A 445 18.24 5.00 25.90
CA ASN A 445 18.30 6.30 26.55
C ASN A 445 19.08 6.25 27.88
N LYS A 446 18.92 5.16 28.65
CA LYS A 446 19.52 5.02 29.99
C LYS A 446 21.00 4.66 29.97
N TYR A 447 21.44 3.81 29.05
CA TYR A 447 22.80 3.26 29.04
C TYR A 447 23.68 3.75 27.87
N GLY A 448 23.11 4.52 26.94
CA GLY A 448 23.77 4.96 25.73
C GLY A 448 23.92 3.84 24.69
N ALA A 449 24.08 4.21 23.41
CA ALA A 449 24.20 3.26 22.29
C ALA A 449 25.41 2.31 22.43
N HIS A 450 26.42 2.66 23.23
CA HIS A 450 27.66 1.90 23.41
C HIS A 450 27.55 0.71 24.38
N HIS A 451 26.49 0.63 25.21
CA HIS A 451 26.34 -0.45 26.20
C HIS A 451 25.71 -1.72 25.62
N PHE A 452 25.04 -1.60 24.48
CA PHE A 452 24.57 -2.74 23.70
C PHE A 452 25.56 -2.94 22.58
N GLY A 453 26.15 -4.13 22.47
CA GLY A 453 26.87 -4.49 21.25
C GLY A 453 25.97 -4.19 20.04
N ALA A 454 26.56 -3.83 18.90
CA ALA A 454 25.85 -3.40 17.68
C ALA A 454 24.89 -4.46 17.06
N ARG A 455 24.51 -5.50 17.81
CA ARG A 455 23.85 -6.72 17.36
C ARG A 455 22.69 -7.18 18.25
N THR A 456 22.24 -6.42 19.26
CA THR A 456 21.01 -6.81 19.97
C THR A 456 19.81 -6.50 19.08
N PRO A 457 19.04 -7.51 18.62
CA PRO A 457 17.87 -7.25 17.79
C PRO A 457 16.77 -6.60 18.63
N ILE A 458 16.00 -5.69 18.02
CA ILE A 458 14.94 -4.92 18.73
C ILE A 458 13.81 -5.85 19.20
N LEU A 459 13.61 -6.99 18.54
CA LEU A 459 12.45 -7.89 18.72
C LEU A 459 12.86 -9.38 18.66
N ALA A 460 14.09 -9.74 19.05
CA ALA A 460 14.53 -11.15 19.10
C ALA A 460 14.19 -11.85 20.41
#